data_AF-A0A2A3D6G4-F1
#
_entry.id   AF-A0A2A3D6G4-F1
#
_cell.length_a   1.000
_cell.length_b   1.000
_cell.length_c   1.000
_cell.angle_alpha   90.00
_cell.angle_beta   90.00
_cell.angle_gamma   90.00
#
_symmetry.space_group_name_H-M   'P 1'
#
loop_
_entity.id
_entity.type
_entity.pdbx_description
1 polymer ?
#
loop_
_entity_poly.entity_id
_entity_poly.type
_entity_poly.pdbx_seq_one_letter_code
_entity_poly.pdbx_strand_id
1 'polypeptide(L)' 'MIAVIIRIALRYAAGVLVARGLLGTGDAEALSADPDIQMALETALGLALSVAAEAWYALARKFHWSK' A
#
# COMPACT_ATOMS: atom_id res chain seq x y z
N MET A 1 -7.60 -10.05 17.28
CA MET A 1 -7.11 -10.98 16.24
C MET A 1 -6.86 -10.27 14.90
N ILE A 2 -7.77 -9.45 14.39
CA ILE A 2 -7.62 -8.74 13.10
C ILE A 2 -6.33 -7.89 12.99
N ALA A 3 -5.92 -7.20 14.06
CA ALA A 3 -4.68 -6.40 14.10
C ALA A 3 -3.40 -7.25 14.00
N VAL A 4 -3.45 -8.53 14.38
CA VAL A 4 -2.33 -9.46 14.21
C VAL A 4 -2.24 -9.90 12.75
N ILE A 5 -3.38 -10.23 12.14
CA ILE A 5 -3.47 -10.64 10.73
C ILE A 5 -2.99 -9.51 9.80
N ILE A 6 -3.48 -8.28 10.02
CA ILE A 6 -3.10 -7.10 9.24
C ILE A 6 -1.60 -6.83 9.33
N ARG A 7 -1.02 -6.91 10.54
CA ARG A 7 0.42 -6.71 10.77
C ARG A 7 1.28 -7.73 10.02
N ILE A 8 0.85 -9.00 10.05
CA ILE A 8 1.56 -10.08 9.35
C ILE A 8 1.46 -9.88 7.84
N ALA A 9 0.27 -9.56 7.33
CA ALA A 9 0.05 -9.29 5.91
C ALA A 9 0.91 -8.10 5.41
N LEU A 10 0.90 -6.98 6.14
CA LEU A 10 1.73 -5.80 5.84
C LEU A 10 3.23 -6.13 5.86
N ARG A 11 3.68 -6.97 6.79
CA ARG A 11 5.09 -7.37 6.89
C ARG A 11 5.55 -8.20 5.70
N TYR A 12 4.74 -9.16 5.27
CA TYR A 12 5.05 -9.95 4.08
C TYR A 12 4.90 -9.14 2.80
N ALA A 13 3.89 -8.25 2.70
CA ALA A 13 3.75 -7.34 1.58
C ALA A 13 4.97 -6.41 1.44
N ALA A 14 5.45 -5.84 2.54
CA ALA A 14 6.68 -5.05 2.55
C ALA A 14 7.89 -5.89 2.11
N GLY A 15 8.03 -7.13 2.61
CA GLY A 15 9.09 -8.05 2.19
C GLY A 15 9.05 -8.37 0.69
N VAL A 16 7.85 -8.55 0.12
CA VAL A 16 7.66 -8.78 -1.32
C VAL A 16 7.98 -7.53 -2.14
N LEU A 17 7.57 -6.34 -1.68
CA LEU A 17 7.90 -5.07 -2.34
C LEU A 17 9.41 -4.80 -2.36
N VAL A 18 10.11 -5.12 -1.26
CA VAL A 18 11.57 -5.06 -1.18
C VAL A 18 12.22 -6.08 -2.12
N ALA A 19 11.78 -7.34 -2.09
CA ALA A 19 12.34 -8.40 -2.93
C ALA A 19 12.07 -8.20 -4.43
N ARG A 20 10.99 -7.50 -4.80
CA ARG A 20 10.65 -7.16 -6.18
C ARG A 20 11.43 -5.95 -6.72
N GLY A 21 12.33 -5.36 -5.93
CA GLY A 21 13.15 -4.21 -6.35
C GLY A 21 12.44 -2.86 -6.23
N LEU A 22 11.13 -2.84 -5.96
CA LEU A 22 10.35 -1.60 -5.80
C LEU A 22 10.78 -0.75 -4.58
N LEU A 23 11.53 -1.33 -3.64
CA LEU A 23 12.17 -0.63 -2.51
C LEU A 23 13.70 -0.86 -2.49
N GLY A 24 14.28 -1.23 -3.64
CA GLY A 24 15.73 -1.35 -3.81
C GLY A 24 16.37 0.01 -4.00
N THR A 25 17.42 0.31 -3.24
CA THR A 25 18.08 1.64 -3.20
C THR A 25 18.63 2.10 -4.55
N GLY A 26 18.90 1.20 -5.49
CA GLY A 26 19.42 1.54 -6.83
C GLY A 26 18.35 1.93 -7.85
N ASP A 27 17.13 1.39 -7.75
CA ASP A 27 16.04 1.70 -8.69
C ASP A 27 15.18 2.87 -8.20
N ALA A 28 15.17 3.12 -6.88
CA ALA A 28 14.53 4.30 -6.30
C ALA A 28 15.18 5.61 -6.78
N GLU A 29 16.51 5.64 -6.98
CA GLU A 29 17.22 6.79 -7.54
C GLU A 29 16.92 7.01 -9.03
N ALA A 30 16.73 5.94 -9.81
CA ALA A 30 16.31 6.03 -11.20
C ALA A 30 14.84 6.44 -11.36
N LEU A 31 13.97 6.00 -10.44
CA LEU A 31 12.55 6.38 -10.40
C LEU A 31 12.32 7.80 -9.84
N SER A 32 13.19 8.29 -8.94
CA SER A 32 13.10 9.66 -8.39
C SER A 32 13.82 10.70 -9.24
N ALA A 33 14.58 10.29 -10.26
CA ALA A 33 15.23 11.21 -11.18
C ALA A 33 14.23 11.91 -12.12
N ASP A 34 13.05 11.33 -12.30
CA ASP A 34 12.02 11.84 -13.21
C ASP A 34 10.76 12.30 -12.43
N PRO A 35 10.52 13.62 -12.30
CA PRO A 35 9.43 14.19 -11.50
C PRO A 35 8.03 13.68 -11.89
N ASP A 36 7.81 13.37 -13.16
CA ASP A 36 6.51 12.88 -13.65
C ASP A 36 6.22 11.46 -13.16
N ILE A 37 7.23 10.60 -13.09
CA ILE A 37 7.10 9.22 -12.61
C ILE A 37 6.86 9.22 -11.10
N GLN A 38 7.56 10.09 -10.36
CA GLN A 38 7.36 10.24 -8.92
C GLN A 38 5.93 10.71 -8.62
N MET A 39 5.44 11.72 -9.33
CA MET A 39 4.07 12.22 -9.16
C MET A 39 3.03 11.15 -9.52
N ALA A 40 3.23 10.39 -10.61
CA ALA A 40 2.34 9.30 -11.00
C ALA A 40 2.32 8.17 -9.95
N LEU A 41 3.49 7.81 -9.40
CA LEU A 41 3.61 6.77 -8.38
C LEU A 41 2.98 7.19 -7.05
N GLU A 42 3.26 8.41 -6.58
CA GLU A 42 2.65 8.96 -5.37
C GLU A 42 1.13 9.06 -5.52
N THR A 43 0.64 9.51 -6.67
CA THR A 43 -0.80 9.60 -6.96
C THR A 43 -1.45 8.23 -7.02
N ALA A 44 -0.80 7.26 -7.67
CA ALA A 44 -1.30 5.89 -7.77
C ALA A 44 -1.34 5.19 -6.41
N LEU A 45 -0.29 5.34 -5.60
CA LEU A 45 -0.23 4.81 -4.23
C LEU A 45 -1.26 5.50 -3.33
N GLY A 46 -1.38 6.82 -3.42
CA GLY A 46 -2.38 7.61 -2.69
C GLY A 46 -3.81 7.15 -3.03
N LEU A 47 -4.13 6.98 -4.31
CA LEU A 47 -5.42 6.45 -4.75
C LEU A 47 -5.64 5.01 -4.28
N ALA A 48 -4.65 4.14 -4.41
CA ALA A 48 -4.76 2.75 -3.98
C ALA A 48 -5.03 2.65 -2.47
N LEU A 49 -4.34 3.45 -1.66
CA LEU A 49 -4.56 3.51 -0.21
C LEU A 49 -5.94 4.10 0.14
N SER A 50 -6.38 5.13 -0.58
CA SER A 50 -7.69 5.75 -0.38
C SER A 50 -8.82 4.76 -0.67
N VAL A 51 -8.73 4.06 -1.81
CA VAL A 51 -9.69 3.01 -2.20
C VAL A 51 -9.65 1.85 -1.21
N ALA A 52 -8.46 1.43 -0.76
CA ALA A 52 -8.34 0.37 0.23
C ALA A 52 -9.00 0.77 1.56
N ALA A 53 -8.84 2.01 2.01
CA ALA A 53 -9.45 2.52 3.23
C ALA A 53 -11.00 2.57 3.11
N GLU A 54 -11.52 3.09 2.01
CA GLU A 54 -12.97 3.12 1.77
C GLU A 54 -13.57 1.72 1.61
N ALA A 55 -12.90 0.83 0.87
CA ALA A 55 -13.33 -0.56 0.72
C ALA A 55 -13.36 -1.28 2.06
N TRP A 56 -12.38 -1.01 2.93
CA TRP A 56 -12.35 -1.55 4.29
C TRP A 56 -13.51 -1.03 5.14
N TYR A 57 -13.79 0.28 5.07
CA TYR A 57 -14.94 0.88 5.76
C TYR A 57 -16.28 0.34 5.24
N ALA A 58 -16.41 0.18 3.92
CA ALA A 58 -17.59 -0.41 3.30
C ALA A 58 -17.78 -1.88 3.69
N LEU A 59 -16.71 -2.67 3.76
CA LEU A 59 -16.73 -4.03 4.29
C LEU A 59 -17.14 -4.04 5.76
N ALA A 60 -16.61 -3.13 6.58
CA ALA A 60 -16.96 -3.04 8.00
C ALA A 60 -18.45 -2.74 8.21
N ARG A 61 -19.05 -1.90 7.38
CA ARG A 61 -20.51 -1.66 7.37
C ARG A 61 -21.29 -2.91 6.94
N LYS A 62 -20.87 -3.60 5.88
CA LYS A 62 -21.53 -4.84 5.40
C LYS A 62 -21.43 -6.01 6.39
N PHE A 63 -20.31 -6.13 7.10
CA PHE A 63 -20.10 -7.18 8.09
C PHE A 63 -20.64 -6.81 9.48
N HIS A 64 -21.36 -5.69 9.62
CA HIS A 64 -21.90 -5.21 10.90
C HIS A 64 -20.81 -5.13 11.99
N TRP A 65 -19.57 -4.84 11.60
CA TRP A 65 -18.47 -4.60 12.54
C TRP A 65 -18.64 -3.30 13.32
N SER A 66 -19.57 -2.43 12.89
CA SER A 66 -20.12 -1.38 13.73
C SER A 66 -21.29 -1.95 14.52
N LYS A 67 -21.10 -2.08 15.83
CA LYS A 67 -22.08 -1.47 16.72
C LYS A 67 -21.90 0.04 16.70
#